data_AF-A0AAW2QHB2-F1
#
_entry.id   AF-A0AAW2QHB2-F1
#
_cell.length_a   1.000
_cell.length_b   1.000
_cell.length_c   1.000
_cell.angle_alpha   90.00
_cell.angle_beta   90.00
_cell.angle_gamma   90.00
#
_symmetry.space_group_name_H-M   'P 1'
#
loop_
_entity.id
_entity.type
_entity.pdbx_description
1 polymer ?
#
loop_
_entity_poly.entity_id
_entity_poly.type
_entity_poly.pdbx_seq_one_letter_code
_entity_poly.pdbx_strand_id
1 'polypeptide(L)'
;MDKPLPQTLLEGSLSDERETFERWHADHRKVQSIILASMFNDIQKQYDRLDDVASILQCMKEVYVIPDRRTRYIVTKEFFRTKMTEGSSNQEHGVKMLSLVEKLEDLKARINNDTYIDMILQSLPPSYNPFIVNFNMNGLEKSTMS
;
A
#
# COMPACT_ATOMS: atom_id res chain seq x y z
N MET A 1 -14.47 20.96 -23.92
CA MET A 1 -15.16 22.19 -24.35
C MET A 1 -15.70 22.85 -23.10
N ASP A 2 -14.89 23.73 -22.50
CA ASP A 2 -15.32 24.66 -21.47
C ASP A 2 -16.54 25.44 -21.96
N LYS A 3 -17.61 25.48 -21.18
CA LYS A 3 -18.74 26.36 -21.45
C LYS A 3 -18.80 27.40 -20.35
N PRO A 4 -18.69 28.70 -20.67
CA PRO A 4 -18.55 29.75 -19.67
C PRO A 4 -19.89 29.98 -18.93
N LEU A 5 -19.78 30.44 -17.69
CA LEU A 5 -20.92 30.89 -16.87
C LEU A 5 -21.72 31.98 -17.60
N PRO A 6 -23.05 31.86 -17.71
CA PRO A 6 -23.90 32.99 -18.06
C PRO A 6 -24.02 33.95 -16.87
N GLN A 7 -23.26 35.03 -16.90
CA GLN A 7 -23.53 36.21 -16.07
C GLN A 7 -24.69 36.99 -16.70
N THR A 8 -25.92 36.74 -16.25
CA THR A 8 -26.94 37.75 -15.86
C THR A 8 -28.30 37.10 -15.69
N LEU A 9 -28.91 37.39 -14.54
CA LEU A 9 -30.22 36.99 -14.02
C LEU A 9 -31.36 37.09 -15.05
N LEU A 10 -32.13 35.99 -15.19
CA LEU A 10 -33.49 36.03 -15.71
C LEU A 10 -34.43 35.44 -14.65
N GLU A 11 -35.28 36.31 -14.11
CA GLU A 11 -36.15 36.18 -12.92
C GLU A 11 -37.24 35.07 -12.96
N GLY A 12 -37.11 34.06 -13.83
CA GLY A 12 -38.10 32.98 -14.01
C GLY A 12 -37.59 31.55 -13.80
N SER A 13 -36.26 31.28 -13.74
CA SER A 13 -35.69 29.92 -13.56
C SER A 13 -35.21 29.62 -12.13
N LEU A 14 -35.26 30.61 -11.23
CA LEU A 14 -34.67 30.57 -9.89
C LEU A 14 -35.22 29.47 -8.97
N SER A 15 -36.46 29.02 -9.15
CA SER A 15 -37.07 28.04 -8.25
C SER A 15 -36.50 26.63 -8.46
N ASP A 16 -36.36 26.21 -9.72
CA ASP A 16 -35.91 24.86 -10.08
C ASP A 16 -34.38 24.73 -9.91
N GLU A 17 -33.63 25.78 -10.24
CA GLU A 17 -32.18 25.85 -9.98
C GLU A 17 -31.84 25.89 -8.48
N ARG A 18 -32.67 26.58 -7.68
CA ARG A 18 -32.49 26.60 -6.23
C ARG A 18 -32.88 25.27 -5.59
N GLU A 19 -33.95 24.64 -6.07
CA GLU A 19 -34.37 23.33 -5.60
C GLU A 19 -33.32 22.26 -5.93
N THR A 20 -32.76 22.28 -7.14
CA THR A 20 -31.67 21.37 -7.54
C THR A 20 -30.39 21.61 -6.75
N PHE A 21 -30.04 22.88 -6.47
CA PHE A 21 -28.90 23.23 -5.63
C PHE A 21 -29.06 22.75 -4.18
N GLU A 22 -30.23 22.99 -3.57
CA GLU A 22 -30.54 22.52 -2.21
C GLU A 22 -30.57 20.99 -2.13
N ARG A 23 -31.10 20.33 -3.17
CA ARG A 23 -31.13 18.87 -3.27
C ARG A 23 -29.73 18.28 -3.37
N TRP A 24 -28.86 18.87 -4.19
CA TRP A 24 -27.45 18.47 -4.29
C TRP A 24 -26.74 18.58 -2.94
N HIS A 25 -26.93 19.69 -2.23
CA HIS A 25 -26.38 19.86 -0.88
C HIS A 25 -26.94 18.87 0.14
N ALA A 26 -28.24 18.57 0.07
CA ALA A 26 -28.86 17.58 0.95
C ALA A 26 -28.33 16.17 0.70
N ASP A 27 -28.17 15.78 -0.56
CA ASP A 27 -27.66 14.46 -0.94
C ASP A 27 -26.17 14.33 -0.62
N HIS A 28 -25.39 15.40 -0.81
CA HIS A 28 -24.00 15.47 -0.39
C HIS A 28 -23.84 15.28 1.13
N ARG A 29 -24.64 15.98 1.93
CA ARG A 29 -24.66 15.81 3.40
C ARG A 29 -25.06 14.40 3.83
N LYS A 30 -26.00 13.77 3.14
CA LYS A 30 -26.40 12.38 3.41
C LYS A 30 -25.26 11.40 3.12
N VAL A 31 -24.62 11.51 1.97
CA VAL A 31 -23.47 10.68 1.61
C VAL A 31 -22.33 10.86 2.61
N GLN A 32 -22.04 12.11 2.99
CA GLN A 32 -21.06 12.44 4.03
C GLN A 32 -21.40 11.77 5.36
N SER A 33 -22.65 11.87 5.82
CA SER A 33 -23.14 11.26 7.06
C SER A 33 -23.04 9.72 7.03
N ILE A 34 -23.40 9.08 5.91
CA ILE A 34 -23.31 7.62 5.74
C ILE A 34 -21.85 7.16 5.81
N ILE A 35 -20.95 7.87 5.12
CA ILE A 35 -19.53 7.55 5.12
C ILE A 35 -18.96 7.74 6.54
N LEU A 36 -19.29 8.84 7.24
CA LEU A 36 -18.84 9.10 8.60
C LEU A 36 -19.37 8.06 9.60
N ALA A 37 -20.66 7.73 9.54
CA ALA A 37 -21.31 6.74 10.40
C ALA A 37 -20.73 5.33 10.17
N SER A 38 -20.31 5.02 8.95
CA SER A 38 -19.65 3.74 8.63
C SER A 38 -18.21 3.67 9.14
N MET A 39 -17.63 4.78 9.62
CA MET A 39 -16.24 4.90 10.10
C MET A 39 -16.11 5.06 11.63
N PHE A 40 -17.16 4.81 12.40
CA PHE A 40 -17.29 5.30 13.77
C PHE A 40 -16.64 4.42 14.86
N ASN A 41 -15.45 4.80 15.35
CA ASN A 41 -15.25 4.90 16.81
C ASN A 41 -14.12 5.87 17.19
N ASP A 42 -12.99 5.90 16.48
CA ASP A 42 -11.84 6.73 16.90
C ASP A 42 -11.72 8.08 16.17
N ILE A 43 -12.53 8.31 15.12
CA ILE A 43 -12.32 9.38 14.14
C ILE A 43 -13.15 10.66 14.40
N GLN A 44 -14.22 10.62 15.21
CA GLN A 44 -15.19 11.76 15.37
C GLN A 44 -14.51 13.03 15.84
N LYS A 45 -13.60 12.88 16.81
CA LYS A 45 -13.00 14.02 17.50
C LYS A 45 -11.96 14.77 16.66
N GLN A 46 -11.50 14.19 15.55
CA GLN A 46 -10.46 14.80 14.70
C GLN A 46 -11.03 15.54 13.48
N TYR A 47 -12.25 15.22 13.04
CA TYR A 47 -12.75 15.61 11.71
C TYR A 47 -13.77 16.77 11.70
N ASP A 48 -14.10 17.37 12.86
CA ASP A 48 -14.92 18.60 12.99
C ASP A 48 -14.30 19.86 12.34
N ARG A 49 -13.21 19.72 11.57
CA ARG A 49 -12.43 20.83 10.98
C ARG A 49 -12.24 20.75 9.46
N LEU A 50 -12.82 19.76 8.77
CA LEU A 50 -12.63 19.56 7.33
C LEU A 50 -13.93 19.82 6.57
N ASP A 51 -13.99 20.95 5.85
CA ASP A 51 -15.20 21.46 5.17
C ASP A 51 -15.44 20.91 3.75
N ASP A 52 -14.51 20.11 3.19
CA ASP A 52 -14.63 19.60 1.83
C ASP A 52 -14.48 18.08 1.71
N VAL A 53 -15.38 17.48 0.93
CA VAL A 53 -15.49 16.03 0.73
C VAL A 53 -14.29 15.44 0.02
N ALA A 54 -13.58 16.17 -0.84
CA ALA A 54 -12.35 15.66 -1.45
C ALA A 54 -11.23 15.51 -0.42
N SER A 55 -11.14 16.44 0.54
CA SER A 55 -10.19 16.37 1.65
C SER A 55 -10.51 15.23 2.61
N ILE A 56 -11.81 15.01 2.90
CA ILE A 56 -12.27 13.85 3.68
C ILE A 56 -11.92 12.55 2.95
N LEU A 57 -12.20 12.44 1.65
CA LEU A 57 -11.91 11.25 0.84
C LEU A 57 -10.42 10.95 0.72
N GLN A 58 -9.59 11.99 0.60
CA GLN A 58 -8.13 11.85 0.57
C GLN A 58 -7.58 11.39 1.93
N CYS A 59 -8.07 11.98 3.03
CA CYS A 59 -7.68 11.54 4.36
C CYS A 59 -8.13 10.09 4.63
N MET A 60 -9.30 9.69 4.13
CA MET A 60 -9.74 8.29 4.16
C MET A 60 -8.78 7.38 3.40
N LYS A 61 -8.35 7.73 2.18
CA LYS A 61 -7.33 6.97 1.45
C LYS A 61 -6.06 6.82 2.26
N GLU A 62 -5.61 7.87 2.94
CA GLU A 62 -4.41 7.85 3.78
C GLU A 62 -4.56 7.01 5.04
N VAL A 63 -5.73 7.02 5.69
CA VAL A 63 -6.03 6.14 6.83
C VAL A 63 -6.15 4.67 6.39
N TYR A 64 -6.67 4.40 5.19
CA TYR A 64 -6.65 3.06 4.56
C TYR A 64 -5.28 2.63 4.01
N VAL A 65 -4.26 3.50 4.01
CA VAL A 65 -2.85 3.14 3.74
C VAL A 65 -2.14 2.61 5.01
N ILE A 66 -2.68 2.87 6.21
CA ILE A 66 -2.15 2.36 7.48
C ILE A 66 -2.09 0.80 7.53
N PRO A 67 -3.11 0.06 7.02
CA PRO A 67 -3.03 -1.39 6.83
C PRO A 67 -1.84 -1.84 5.96
N ASP A 68 -1.53 -1.14 4.86
CA ASP A 68 -0.43 -1.49 3.97
C ASP A 68 0.92 -1.33 4.65
N ARG A 69 1.16 -0.21 5.35
CA ARG A 69 2.45 0.03 6.04
C ARG A 69 2.69 -0.98 7.18
N ARG A 70 1.67 -1.27 7.99
CA ARG A 70 1.81 -2.25 9.09
C ARG A 70 2.01 -3.66 8.54
N THR A 71 1.24 -4.06 7.54
CA THR A 71 1.35 -5.39 6.90
C THR A 71 2.72 -5.55 6.26
N ARG A 72 3.15 -4.55 5.50
CA ARG A 72 4.48 -4.50 4.91
C ARG A 72 5.59 -4.61 5.94
N TYR A 73 5.48 -3.91 7.07
CA TYR A 73 6.44 -4.06 8.17
C TYR A 73 6.47 -5.50 8.73
N ILE A 74 5.32 -6.14 8.92
CA ILE A 74 5.24 -7.52 9.41
C ILE A 74 5.87 -8.50 8.41
N VAL A 75 5.51 -8.42 7.13
CA VAL A 75 6.06 -9.29 6.08
C VAL A 75 7.56 -9.05 5.90
N THR A 76 7.99 -7.79 5.91
CA THR A 76 9.42 -7.43 5.87
C THR A 76 10.15 -8.05 7.05
N LYS A 77 9.63 -7.86 8.28
CA LYS A 77 10.22 -8.45 9.49
C LYS A 77 10.30 -9.98 9.40
N GLU A 78 9.30 -10.65 8.85
CA GLU A 78 9.31 -12.09 8.66
C GLU A 78 10.34 -12.53 7.63
N PHE A 79 10.43 -11.83 6.49
CA PHE A 79 11.44 -12.07 5.45
C PHE A 79 12.87 -12.01 6.01
N PHE A 80 13.23 -10.93 6.69
CA PHE A 80 14.58 -10.75 7.26
C PHE A 80 14.90 -11.71 8.41
N ARG A 81 13.88 -12.27 9.09
CA ARG A 81 14.05 -13.20 10.22
C ARG A 81 13.97 -14.66 9.82
N THR A 82 13.53 -14.96 8.61
CA THR A 82 13.38 -16.34 8.15
C THR A 82 14.77 -16.97 8.00
N LYS A 83 15.00 -18.04 8.76
CA LYS A 83 16.21 -18.87 8.71
C LYS A 83 15.80 -20.31 8.44
N MET A 84 16.59 -21.01 7.65
CA MET A 84 16.41 -22.42 7.36
C MET A 84 16.97 -23.25 8.52
N THR A 85 16.26 -24.30 8.90
CA THR A 85 16.70 -25.21 9.96
C THR A 85 17.69 -26.23 9.39
N GLU A 86 18.71 -26.59 10.19
CA GLU A 86 19.67 -27.65 9.85
C GLU A 86 18.95 -28.96 9.49
N GLY A 87 19.28 -29.54 8.33
CA GLY A 87 18.66 -30.78 7.83
C GLY A 87 17.22 -30.65 7.29
N SER A 88 16.63 -29.45 7.26
CA SER A 88 15.31 -29.22 6.65
C SER A 88 15.34 -29.16 5.11
N SER A 89 14.16 -29.18 4.47
CA SER A 89 14.05 -29.14 3.01
C SER A 89 14.42 -27.76 2.44
N ASN A 90 15.45 -27.72 1.59
CA ASN A 90 15.85 -26.52 0.86
C ASN A 90 14.74 -26.00 -0.07
N GLN A 91 13.95 -26.91 -0.64
CA GLN A 91 12.86 -26.55 -1.54
C GLN A 91 11.73 -25.85 -0.79
N GLU A 92 11.33 -26.38 0.37
CA GLU A 92 10.31 -25.76 1.21
C GLU A 92 10.73 -24.38 1.70
N HIS A 93 12.00 -24.25 2.11
CA HIS A 93 12.58 -22.97 2.50
C HIS A 93 12.59 -21.95 1.36
N GLY A 94 12.99 -22.37 0.15
CA GLY A 94 12.98 -21.53 -1.04
C GLY A 94 11.57 -21.04 -1.40
N VAL A 95 10.58 -21.93 -1.36
CA VAL A 95 9.17 -21.58 -1.59
C VAL A 95 8.67 -20.58 -0.53
N LYS A 96 9.02 -20.78 0.75
CA LYS A 96 8.66 -19.84 1.81
C LYS A 96 9.24 -18.44 1.54
N MET A 97 10.53 -18.36 1.22
CA MET A 97 11.20 -17.09 0.92
C MET A 97 10.62 -16.40 -0.31
N LEU A 98 10.31 -17.15 -1.37
CA LEU A 98 9.63 -16.61 -2.56
C LEU A 98 8.24 -16.05 -2.23
N SER A 99 7.44 -16.79 -1.45
CA SER A 99 6.10 -16.33 -1.05
C SER A 99 6.11 -15.02 -0.25
N LEU A 100 7.20 -14.75 0.50
CA LEU A 100 7.36 -13.49 1.23
C LEU A 100 7.74 -12.35 0.29
N VAL A 101 8.53 -12.61 -0.75
CA VAL A 101 8.85 -11.61 -1.79
C VAL A 101 7.63 -11.24 -2.60
N GLU A 102 6.83 -12.21 -3.04
CA GLU A 102 5.58 -11.97 -3.78
C GLU A 102 4.63 -11.09 -2.95
N LYS A 103 4.45 -11.40 -1.67
CA LYS A 103 3.67 -10.57 -0.73
C LYS A 103 4.22 -9.15 -0.60
N LEU A 104 5.54 -8.97 -0.60
CA LEU A 104 6.15 -7.65 -0.55
C LEU A 104 5.93 -6.88 -1.86
N GLU A 105 5.92 -7.55 -3.00
CA GLU A 105 5.60 -6.95 -4.30
C GLU A 105 4.14 -6.48 -4.36
N ASP A 106 3.19 -7.28 -3.87
CA ASP A 106 1.77 -6.90 -3.72
C ASP A 106 1.60 -5.63 -2.86
N LEU A 107 2.45 -5.48 -1.84
CA LEU A 107 2.52 -4.32 -0.93
C LEU A 107 3.39 -3.17 -1.48
N LYS A 108 3.72 -3.20 -2.79
CA LYS A 108 4.53 -2.20 -3.50
C LYS A 108 5.91 -1.96 -2.86
N ALA A 109 6.47 -2.98 -2.22
CA ALA A 109 7.77 -2.99 -1.56
C ALA A 109 8.70 -4.03 -2.19
N ARG A 110 8.85 -3.95 -3.51
CA ARG A 110 9.66 -4.86 -4.31
C ARG A 110 11.10 -4.94 -3.77
N ILE A 111 11.57 -6.17 -3.60
CA ILE A 111 12.96 -6.48 -3.27
C ILE A 111 13.72 -6.68 -4.59
N ASN A 112 14.90 -6.06 -4.71
CA ASN A 112 15.75 -6.29 -5.88
C ASN A 112 16.38 -7.70 -5.82
N ASN A 113 16.76 -8.23 -6.98
CA ASN A 113 17.25 -9.61 -7.09
C ASN A 113 18.50 -9.86 -6.24
N ASP A 114 19.44 -8.91 -6.20
CA ASP A 114 20.69 -9.06 -5.44
C ASP A 114 20.41 -9.18 -3.94
N THR A 115 19.53 -8.31 -3.41
CA THR A 115 19.10 -8.35 -2.01
C THR A 115 18.35 -9.64 -1.69
N TYR A 116 17.55 -10.15 -2.63
CA TYR A 116 16.88 -11.43 -2.47
C TYR A 116 17.89 -12.58 -2.37
N ILE A 117 18.87 -12.63 -3.28
CA ILE A 117 19.95 -13.63 -3.27
C ILE A 117 20.73 -13.55 -1.95
N ASP A 118 21.15 -12.36 -1.55
CA ASP A 118 21.87 -12.13 -0.29
C ASP A 118 21.07 -12.62 0.92
N MET A 119 19.75 -12.41 0.92
CA MET A 119 18.89 -12.89 2.00
C MET A 119 18.75 -14.40 2.02
N ILE A 120 18.64 -15.04 0.84
CA ILE A 120 18.65 -16.51 0.73
C ILE A 120 19.96 -17.05 1.33
N LEU A 121 21.11 -16.55 0.90
CA LEU A 121 22.41 -17.00 1.41
C LEU A 121 22.53 -16.81 2.93
N GLN A 122 22.13 -15.66 3.45
CA GLN A 122 22.14 -15.38 4.88
C GLN A 122 21.15 -16.23 5.68
N SER A 123 20.12 -16.77 5.04
CA SER A 123 19.10 -17.59 5.70
C SER A 123 19.50 -19.06 5.85
N LEU A 124 20.51 -19.53 5.11
CA LEU A 124 20.98 -20.90 5.16
C LEU A 124 21.69 -21.21 6.49
N PRO A 125 21.66 -22.46 6.95
CA PRO A 125 22.32 -22.85 8.19
C PRO A 125 23.84 -23.02 7.98
N PRO A 126 24.63 -23.10 9.07
CA PRO A 126 26.10 -23.11 9.00
C PRO A 126 26.71 -24.23 8.15
N SER A 127 26.01 -25.36 7.96
CA SER A 127 26.46 -26.43 7.06
C SER A 127 26.63 -25.99 5.61
N TYR A 128 25.99 -24.90 5.19
CA TYR A 128 26.10 -24.33 3.84
C TYR A 128 27.25 -23.32 3.71
N ASN A 129 28.01 -23.03 4.76
CA ASN A 129 29.12 -22.09 4.71
C ASN A 129 30.11 -22.35 3.55
N PRO A 130 30.53 -23.60 3.26
CA PRO A 130 31.42 -23.86 2.12
C PRO A 130 30.80 -23.44 0.78
N PHE A 131 29.50 -23.66 0.61
CA PHE A 131 28.76 -23.23 -0.58
C PHE A 131 28.69 -21.70 -0.69
N ILE A 132 28.36 -21.02 0.42
CA ILE A 132 28.25 -19.54 0.45
C ILE A 132 29.60 -18.90 0.09
N VAL A 133 30.70 -19.39 0.66
CA VAL A 133 32.05 -18.88 0.34
C VAL A 133 32.36 -19.06 -1.15
N ASN A 134 32.10 -20.25 -1.70
CA ASN A 134 32.31 -20.53 -3.12
C ASN A 134 31.41 -19.68 -4.03
N PHE A 135 30.14 -19.46 -3.66
CA PHE A 135 29.22 -18.60 -4.39
C PHE A 135 29.73 -17.16 -4.45
N ASN A 136 30.16 -16.61 -3.31
CA ASN A 136 30.66 -15.24 -3.22
C ASN A 136 31.99 -15.04 -3.98
N MET A 137 32.88 -16.04 -3.94
CA MET A 137 34.16 -15.97 -4.66
C MET A 137 33.98 -16.11 -6.18
N ASN A 138 33.12 -17.00 -6.65
CA ASN A 138 32.98 -17.30 -8.07
C ASN A 138 31.90 -16.44 -8.78
N GLY A 139 31.05 -15.75 -8.02
CA GLY A 139 30.03 -14.84 -8.54
C GLY A 139 30.58 -13.51 -9.04
N LEU A 140 31.72 -13.05 -8.50
CA LEU A 140 32.35 -11.79 -8.91
C LEU A 140 33.17 -11.89 -10.21
N GLU A 141 33.65 -13.07 -10.59
CA GLU A 141 34.47 -13.23 -11.81
C GLU A 141 33.65 -13.30 -13.11
N LYS A 142 32.34 -13.51 -13.04
CA LYS A 142 31.50 -13.65 -14.26
C LYS A 142 31.03 -12.33 -14.89
N SER A 143 31.51 -11.18 -14.43
CA SER A 143 31.29 -9.88 -15.11
C SER A 143 32.47 -9.39 -15.94
N THR A 144 33.55 -10.16 -16.03
CA THR A 144 34.63 -9.90 -17.00
C THR A 144 34.73 -11.06 -17.96
N MET A 145 33.84 -11.08 -18.95
CA MET A 145 33.99 -11.64 -20.31
C MET A 145 32.61 -12.06 -20.86
N SER A 146 31.89 -11.09 -21.44
CA SER A 146 31.35 -11.19 -22.80
C SER A 146 30.80 -9.84 -23.24
#